data_AF-A0A7W7S8R4-F1
#
_entry.id   AF-A0A7W7S8R4-F1
#
_cell.length_a   1.000
_cell.length_b   1.000
_cell.length_c   1.000
_cell.angle_alpha   90.00
_cell.angle_beta   90.00
_cell.angle_gamma   90.00
#
_symmetry.space_group_name_H-M   'P 1'
#
loop_
_entity.id
_entity.type
_entity.pdbx_description
1 polymer ?
#
loop_
_entity_poly.entity_id
_entity_poly.type
_entity_poly.pdbx_seq_one_letter_code
_entity_poly.pdbx_strand_id
1 'polypeptide(L)'
;MDWITDHVFKPYPELLIFLTIAIGFLVGKIRYKAIGLGAVTGCLVAGLFTGWVTDVSVNGTVKSVFFIMFLFALGYKVGPQFFRGLKKDGLPQVTVAVVVCVTGLLVCWGFAEMLGYGPGLGAGLLGGALTQSAVIGVAQDAIGNIQGLSPDQITEQQNLVPVAYAVTYPLGTILCAVLLANIAPRLLKSNLAEDSRALAIELDAPEGNPDLAEGYYEVVLRAFTVAGNGLVGRTIDDIESQQREQGRRIYLTRVRRAGQILDHTQQTVIQQGDVVAVSALRHDLVDFDPVRQIGPESDDAGLLSYQTENLHVVVSHKEHLGKTVAQIRREPFMVGVFIDKVYRSGAEFPYRLSTELERGDTLVLTGPKRLVDPATQALGKSVPTSFATDMIWVGLGIFLGGCIGIPSLTAGGVPISLSTSGGALIMGLVFGWIRGKYPTYGNVPPGAQWFMDTFGLCAFVGIVGINAGPSFSSGLSQAGWGLLVWGAVATVIPLIVGLLVGHFVFKIRTPILMGVVAGSQTTTAAIGAINEEARSQIPTLGYTIPYAAGNVLLTIWGAIIVALLG
;
A
#
# COMPACT_ATOMS: atom_id res chain seq x y z
N MET A 1 -35.28 -20.93 -4.46
CA MET A 1 -33.80 -20.90 -4.57
C MET A 1 -33.28 -22.10 -5.35
N ASP A 2 -34.00 -23.21 -5.31
CA ASP A 2 -33.66 -24.47 -5.99
C ASP A 2 -33.47 -24.33 -7.50
N TRP A 3 -34.35 -23.58 -8.19
CA TRP A 3 -34.18 -23.37 -9.65
C TRP A 3 -32.84 -22.69 -10.01
N ILE A 4 -32.50 -21.58 -9.34
CA ILE A 4 -31.25 -20.85 -9.61
C ILE A 4 -30.05 -21.71 -9.23
N THR A 5 -30.12 -22.42 -8.10
CA THR A 5 -29.04 -23.28 -7.64
C THR A 5 -28.80 -24.42 -8.62
N ASP A 6 -29.85 -25.13 -9.04
CA ASP A 6 -29.73 -26.32 -9.88
C ASP A 6 -29.47 -26.02 -11.35
N HIS A 7 -29.98 -24.90 -11.88
CA HIS A 7 -29.89 -24.57 -13.32
C HIS A 7 -28.87 -23.47 -13.64
N VAL A 8 -28.39 -22.73 -12.64
CA VAL A 8 -27.39 -21.66 -12.84
C VAL A 8 -26.11 -21.98 -12.08
N PHE A 9 -26.15 -22.12 -10.76
CA PHE A 9 -24.91 -22.19 -9.97
C PHE A 9 -24.21 -23.54 -9.99
N LYS A 10 -24.94 -24.66 -9.97
CA LYS A 10 -24.34 -26.00 -10.15
C LYS A 10 -23.69 -26.19 -11.53
N PRO A 11 -24.34 -25.84 -12.66
CA PRO A 11 -23.72 -25.98 -13.98
C PRO A 11 -22.68 -24.89 -14.29
N TYR A 12 -22.84 -23.68 -13.73
CA TYR A 12 -21.96 -22.51 -13.97
C TYR A 12 -21.48 -21.89 -12.65
N PRO A 13 -20.64 -22.60 -11.86
CA PRO A 13 -20.18 -22.15 -10.55
C PRO A 13 -19.40 -20.82 -10.60
N GLU A 14 -18.82 -20.46 -11.73
CA GLU A 14 -18.17 -19.17 -11.97
C GLU A 14 -19.11 -17.98 -11.73
N LEU A 15 -20.41 -18.12 -12.02
CA LEU A 15 -21.40 -17.06 -11.77
C LEU A 15 -21.60 -16.83 -10.27
N LEU A 16 -21.54 -17.90 -9.47
CA LEU A 16 -21.64 -17.82 -8.02
C LEU A 16 -20.43 -17.09 -7.42
N ILE A 17 -19.24 -17.27 -8.00
CA ILE A 17 -18.02 -16.54 -7.60
C ILE A 17 -18.23 -15.03 -7.77
N PHE A 18 -18.66 -14.59 -8.95
CA PHE A 18 -18.88 -13.16 -9.21
C PHE A 18 -20.01 -12.57 -8.35
N LEU A 19 -21.10 -13.31 -8.15
CA LEU A 19 -22.17 -12.88 -7.24
C LEU A 19 -21.66 -12.74 -5.80
N THR A 20 -20.89 -13.71 -5.33
CA THR A 20 -20.29 -13.71 -3.99
C THR A 20 -19.35 -12.52 -3.81
N ILE A 21 -18.52 -12.20 -4.81
CA ILE A 21 -17.66 -11.01 -4.78
C ILE A 21 -18.50 -9.73 -4.75
N ALA A 22 -19.55 -9.62 -5.57
CA ALA A 22 -20.42 -8.44 -5.59
C ALA A 22 -21.10 -8.21 -4.23
N ILE A 23 -21.67 -9.26 -3.63
CA ILE A 23 -22.24 -9.22 -2.27
C ILE A 23 -21.14 -8.89 -1.26
N GLY A 24 -19.97 -9.50 -1.39
CA GLY A 24 -18.86 -9.31 -0.47
C GLY A 24 -18.34 -7.87 -0.44
N PHE A 25 -18.22 -7.23 -1.59
CA PHE A 25 -17.88 -5.81 -1.67
C PHE A 25 -19.00 -4.91 -1.13
N LEU A 26 -20.27 -5.29 -1.31
CA LEU A 26 -21.41 -4.57 -0.74
C LEU A 26 -21.40 -4.66 0.79
N VAL A 27 -21.23 -5.86 1.35
CA VAL A 27 -21.14 -6.11 2.79
C VAL A 27 -19.88 -5.47 3.37
N GLY A 28 -18.77 -5.49 2.65
CA GLY A 28 -17.51 -4.86 3.05
C GLY A 28 -17.57 -3.33 3.16
N LYS A 29 -18.56 -2.69 2.51
CA LYS A 29 -18.84 -1.24 2.67
C LYS A 29 -19.56 -0.92 3.98
N ILE A 30 -20.08 -1.91 4.71
CA ILE A 30 -20.68 -1.68 6.03
C ILE A 30 -19.58 -1.23 6.99
N ARG A 31 -19.79 -0.08 7.62
CA ARG A 31 -18.87 0.52 8.59
C ARG A 31 -19.63 0.86 9.86
N TYR A 32 -18.98 0.67 11.00
CA TYR A 32 -19.43 1.16 12.29
C TYR A 32 -18.37 2.12 12.85
N LYS A 33 -18.67 3.42 12.88
CA LYS A 33 -17.69 4.49 13.16
C LYS A 33 -16.46 4.35 12.24
N ALA A 34 -15.25 4.41 12.79
CA ALA A 34 -13.99 4.30 12.07
C ALA A 34 -13.67 2.88 11.55
N ILE A 35 -14.39 1.86 12.03
CA ILE A 35 -14.08 0.46 11.75
C ILE A 35 -14.96 -0.03 10.60
N GLY A 36 -14.34 -0.26 9.44
CA GLY A 36 -14.98 -0.93 8.31
C GLY A 36 -14.75 -2.43 8.33
N LEU A 37 -15.76 -3.19 7.87
CA LEU A 37 -15.66 -4.65 7.78
C LEU A 37 -14.64 -5.09 6.71
N GLY A 38 -14.54 -4.32 5.62
CA GLY A 38 -13.55 -4.51 4.55
C GLY A 38 -14.00 -5.52 3.48
N ALA A 39 -13.50 -5.36 2.26
CA ALA A 39 -13.93 -6.16 1.11
C ALA A 39 -13.61 -7.66 1.28
N VAL A 40 -12.44 -8.00 1.82
CA VAL A 40 -11.99 -9.39 1.99
C VAL A 40 -12.90 -10.15 2.95
N THR A 41 -13.13 -9.59 4.13
CA THR A 41 -14.03 -10.18 5.15
C THR A 41 -15.47 -10.22 4.66
N GLY A 42 -15.90 -9.19 3.93
CA GLY A 42 -17.20 -9.19 3.26
C GLY A 42 -17.33 -10.34 2.28
N CYS A 43 -16.31 -10.59 1.45
CA CYS A 43 -16.29 -11.71 0.51
C CYS A 43 -16.25 -13.07 1.20
N LEU A 44 -15.56 -13.20 2.34
CA LEU A 44 -15.59 -14.42 3.14
C LEU A 44 -16.99 -14.71 3.67
N VAL A 45 -17.62 -13.73 4.33
CA VAL A 45 -18.95 -13.88 4.91
C VAL A 45 -19.98 -14.14 3.81
N ALA A 46 -19.88 -13.42 2.69
CA ALA A 46 -20.71 -13.65 1.52
C ALA A 46 -20.51 -15.08 0.99
N GLY A 47 -19.27 -15.56 0.89
CA GLY A 47 -18.96 -16.91 0.43
C GLY A 47 -19.50 -17.99 1.36
N LEU A 48 -19.28 -17.85 2.67
CA LEU A 48 -19.84 -18.77 3.67
C LEU A 48 -21.37 -18.84 3.57
N PHE A 49 -22.02 -17.69 3.40
CA PHE A 49 -23.47 -17.63 3.26
C PHE A 49 -23.96 -18.23 1.94
N THR A 50 -23.37 -17.86 0.80
CA THR A 50 -23.80 -18.39 -0.51
C THR A 50 -23.51 -19.87 -0.62
N GLY A 51 -22.37 -20.34 -0.11
CA GLY A 51 -22.03 -21.75 0.00
C GLY A 51 -23.01 -22.53 0.88
N TRP A 52 -23.31 -22.01 2.08
CA TRP A 52 -24.27 -22.61 3.00
C TRP A 52 -25.68 -22.75 2.40
N VAL A 53 -26.12 -21.75 1.62
CA VAL A 53 -27.45 -21.74 0.99
C VAL A 53 -27.54 -22.63 -0.26
N THR A 54 -26.48 -22.71 -1.05
CA THR A 54 -26.52 -23.32 -2.39
C THR A 54 -25.92 -24.72 -2.44
N ASP A 55 -25.06 -25.08 -1.47
CA ASP A 55 -24.30 -26.33 -1.45
C ASP A 55 -23.51 -26.58 -2.77
N VAL A 56 -23.08 -25.49 -3.42
CA VAL A 56 -22.26 -25.52 -4.62
C VAL A 56 -20.79 -25.56 -4.22
N SER A 57 -20.02 -26.42 -4.88
CA SER A 57 -18.56 -26.45 -4.75
C SER A 57 -17.90 -25.86 -5.99
N VAL A 58 -16.82 -25.13 -5.78
CA VAL A 58 -16.00 -24.53 -6.82
C VAL A 58 -14.67 -25.28 -6.91
N ASN A 59 -14.20 -25.50 -8.14
CA ASN A 59 -12.98 -26.23 -8.44
C ASN A 59 -11.75 -25.61 -7.73
N GLY A 60 -10.93 -26.47 -7.11
CA GLY A 60 -9.72 -26.07 -6.37
C GLY A 60 -8.66 -25.36 -7.22
N THR A 61 -8.58 -25.63 -8.51
CA THR A 61 -7.62 -24.96 -9.41
C THR A 61 -7.92 -23.46 -9.52
N VAL A 62 -9.20 -23.08 -9.61
CA VAL A 62 -9.60 -21.66 -9.67
C VAL A 62 -9.19 -20.95 -8.39
N LYS A 63 -9.42 -21.60 -7.24
CA LYS A 63 -8.97 -21.15 -5.92
C LYS A 63 -7.46 -20.90 -5.91
N SER A 64 -6.65 -21.88 -6.32
CA SER A 64 -5.18 -21.80 -6.29
C SER A 64 -4.62 -20.73 -7.24
N VAL A 65 -5.23 -20.53 -8.42
CA VAL A 65 -4.80 -19.49 -9.38
C VAL A 65 -4.95 -18.09 -8.80
N PHE A 66 -6.11 -17.77 -8.19
CA PHE A 66 -6.30 -16.47 -7.55
C PHE A 66 -5.40 -16.30 -6.32
N PHE A 67 -5.18 -17.38 -5.56
CA PHE A 67 -4.34 -17.34 -4.38
C PHE A 67 -2.86 -17.06 -4.68
N ILE A 68 -2.27 -17.79 -5.63
CA ILE A 68 -0.85 -17.64 -5.98
C ILE A 68 -0.58 -16.26 -6.62
N MET A 69 -1.53 -15.76 -7.41
CA MET A 69 -1.48 -14.42 -7.99
C MET A 69 -1.53 -13.35 -6.90
N PHE A 70 -2.42 -13.50 -5.91
CA PHE A 70 -2.48 -12.63 -4.75
C PHE A 70 -1.17 -12.62 -3.95
N LEU A 71 -0.62 -13.80 -3.60
CA LEU A 71 0.62 -13.86 -2.82
C LEU A 71 1.82 -13.26 -3.55
N PHE A 72 1.91 -13.47 -4.86
CA PHE A 72 2.94 -12.81 -5.66
C PHE A 72 2.75 -11.29 -5.64
N ALA A 73 1.53 -10.79 -5.84
CA ALA A 73 1.26 -9.35 -5.82
C ALA A 73 1.52 -8.73 -4.44
N LEU A 74 1.16 -9.42 -3.35
CA LEU A 74 1.47 -9.03 -1.97
C LEU A 74 2.99 -8.94 -1.77
N GLY A 75 3.74 -9.98 -2.16
CA GLY A 75 5.20 -9.98 -2.09
C GLY A 75 5.81 -8.85 -2.92
N TYR A 76 5.36 -8.68 -4.16
CA TYR A 76 5.81 -7.63 -5.06
C TYR A 76 5.57 -6.22 -4.49
N LYS A 77 4.43 -6.02 -3.82
CA LYS A 77 4.06 -4.77 -3.15
C LYS A 77 4.94 -4.43 -1.96
N VAL A 78 5.24 -5.42 -1.12
CA VAL A 78 5.92 -5.20 0.18
C VAL A 78 7.43 -5.47 0.14
N GLY A 79 7.93 -6.05 -0.96
CA GLY A 79 9.33 -6.41 -1.16
C GLY A 79 10.33 -5.27 -0.88
N PRO A 80 10.21 -4.10 -1.53
CA PRO A 80 11.13 -2.98 -1.28
C PRO A 80 11.26 -2.59 0.20
N GLN A 81 10.13 -2.55 0.91
CA GLN A 81 10.06 -2.14 2.32
C GLN A 81 10.57 -3.24 3.25
N PHE A 82 10.25 -4.50 2.95
CA PHE A 82 10.76 -5.66 3.68
C PHE A 82 12.29 -5.67 3.68
N PHE A 83 12.92 -5.62 2.50
CA PHE A 83 14.38 -5.61 2.39
C PHE A 83 15.03 -4.32 2.92
N ARG A 84 14.32 -3.20 2.91
CA ARG A 84 14.78 -1.96 3.54
C ARG A 84 14.77 -2.07 5.07
N GLY A 85 13.74 -2.69 5.65
CA GLY A 85 13.62 -2.90 7.10
C GLY A 85 14.82 -3.63 7.70
N LEU A 86 15.51 -4.46 6.91
CA LEU A 86 16.74 -5.16 7.29
C LEU A 86 17.97 -4.25 7.42
N LYS A 87 17.87 -2.95 7.11
CA LYS A 87 18.95 -1.96 7.31
C LYS A 87 18.92 -1.37 8.73
N LYS A 88 20.05 -0.78 9.14
CA LYS A 88 20.33 -0.32 10.52
C LYS A 88 19.22 0.53 11.16
N ASP A 89 18.61 1.46 10.41
CA ASP A 89 17.60 2.38 10.95
C ASP A 89 16.19 1.75 11.07
N GLY A 90 15.92 0.66 10.34
CA GLY A 90 14.66 -0.09 10.41
C GLY A 90 14.67 -1.23 11.42
N LEU A 91 15.86 -1.62 11.90
CA LEU A 91 16.05 -2.82 12.71
C LEU A 91 15.20 -2.84 13.99
N PRO A 92 15.07 -1.76 14.79
CA PRO A 92 14.19 -1.76 15.97
C PRO A 92 12.74 -2.08 15.63
N GLN A 93 12.22 -1.52 14.54
CA GLN A 93 10.82 -1.74 14.12
C GLN A 93 10.62 -3.19 13.64
N VAL A 94 11.57 -3.73 12.88
CA VAL A 94 11.54 -5.13 12.43
C VAL A 94 11.64 -6.08 13.62
N THR A 95 12.49 -5.81 14.61
CA THR A 95 12.60 -6.66 15.80
C THR A 95 11.29 -6.69 16.58
N VAL A 96 10.63 -5.54 16.78
CA VAL A 96 9.29 -5.51 17.40
C VAL A 96 8.30 -6.33 16.57
N ALA A 97 8.32 -6.20 15.25
CA ALA A 97 7.43 -6.98 14.38
C ALA A 97 7.66 -8.49 14.49
N VAL A 98 8.92 -8.93 14.50
CA VAL A 98 9.29 -10.34 14.71
C VAL A 98 8.78 -10.83 16.07
N VAL A 99 8.99 -10.05 17.14
CA VAL A 99 8.52 -10.41 18.48
C VAL A 99 7.00 -10.55 18.53
N VAL A 100 6.25 -9.61 17.95
CA VAL A 100 4.79 -9.68 17.86
C VAL A 100 4.37 -10.94 17.09
N CYS A 101 4.96 -11.19 15.91
CA CYS A 101 4.61 -12.32 15.08
C CYS A 101 4.91 -13.68 15.77
N VAL A 102 6.08 -13.81 16.40
CA VAL A 102 6.48 -15.02 17.13
C VAL A 102 5.59 -15.23 18.35
N THR A 103 5.31 -14.18 19.12
CA THR A 103 4.39 -14.25 20.27
C THR A 103 3.00 -14.69 19.80
N GLY A 104 2.51 -14.13 18.70
CA GLY A 104 1.24 -14.52 18.09
C GLY A 104 1.18 -15.99 17.71
N LEU A 105 2.21 -16.51 17.05
CA LEU A 105 2.32 -17.93 16.72
C LEU A 105 2.29 -18.80 17.99
N LEU A 106 3.13 -18.51 18.96
CA LEU A 106 3.25 -19.32 20.19
C LEU A 106 1.95 -19.34 20.99
N VAL A 107 1.27 -18.19 21.09
CA VAL A 107 -0.02 -18.10 21.80
C VAL A 107 -1.11 -18.86 21.05
N CYS A 108 -1.20 -18.72 19.72
CA CYS A 108 -2.19 -19.46 18.92
C CYS A 108 -1.94 -20.97 18.97
N TRP A 109 -0.68 -21.39 18.83
CA TRP A 109 -0.29 -22.80 18.96
C TRP A 109 -0.61 -23.36 20.34
N GLY A 110 -0.23 -22.66 21.42
CA GLY A 110 -0.52 -23.09 22.78
C GLY A 110 -2.01 -23.24 23.08
N PHE A 111 -2.87 -22.35 22.55
CA PHE A 111 -4.32 -22.49 22.69
C PHE A 111 -4.91 -23.58 21.81
N ALA A 112 -4.40 -23.75 20.59
CA ALA A 112 -4.85 -24.80 19.70
C ALA A 112 -4.56 -26.20 20.30
N GLU A 113 -3.38 -26.37 20.91
CA GLU A 113 -3.01 -27.58 21.67
C GLU A 113 -3.90 -27.79 22.89
N MET A 114 -4.06 -26.75 23.72
CA MET A 114 -4.84 -26.82 24.96
C MET A 114 -6.31 -27.19 24.71
N LEU A 115 -6.88 -26.78 23.57
CA LEU A 115 -8.29 -26.98 23.22
C LEU A 115 -8.51 -28.14 22.24
N GLY A 116 -7.44 -28.77 21.75
CA GLY A 116 -7.53 -29.85 20.77
C GLY A 116 -8.11 -29.41 19.42
N TYR A 117 -7.83 -28.17 18.98
CA TYR A 117 -8.41 -27.57 17.78
C TYR A 117 -7.87 -28.14 16.45
N GLY A 118 -6.75 -28.86 16.49
CA GLY A 118 -6.13 -29.42 15.28
C GLY A 118 -5.66 -28.34 14.28
N PRO A 119 -5.12 -28.76 13.14
CA PRO A 119 -4.46 -27.84 12.20
C PRO A 119 -5.43 -26.85 11.53
N GLY A 120 -6.67 -27.25 11.27
CA GLY A 120 -7.69 -26.41 10.61
C GLY A 120 -8.12 -25.21 11.47
N LEU A 121 -8.70 -25.47 12.65
CA LEU A 121 -9.16 -24.41 13.55
C LEU A 121 -7.97 -23.61 14.11
N GLY A 122 -6.84 -24.26 14.40
CA GLY A 122 -5.62 -23.59 14.86
C GLY A 122 -5.09 -22.56 13.86
N ALA A 123 -5.01 -22.93 12.57
CA ALA A 123 -4.62 -21.99 11.52
C ALA A 123 -5.64 -20.86 11.32
N GLY A 124 -6.93 -21.16 11.38
CA GLY A 124 -7.97 -20.14 11.31
C GLY A 124 -7.92 -19.15 12.49
N LEU A 125 -7.67 -19.65 13.70
CA LEU A 125 -7.43 -18.83 14.90
C LEU A 125 -6.24 -17.88 14.70
N LEU A 126 -5.11 -18.40 14.22
CA LEU A 126 -3.91 -17.60 13.93
C LEU A 126 -4.21 -16.51 12.90
N GLY A 127 -4.81 -16.88 11.77
CA GLY A 127 -5.11 -15.95 10.67
C GLY A 127 -6.08 -14.86 11.08
N GLY A 128 -7.16 -15.21 11.79
CA GLY A 128 -8.15 -14.21 12.20
C GLY A 128 -7.70 -13.36 13.37
N ALA A 129 -7.15 -13.95 14.44
CA ALA A 129 -6.67 -13.19 15.61
C ALA A 129 -5.54 -12.20 15.24
N LEU A 130 -4.62 -12.62 14.36
CA LEU A 130 -3.53 -11.77 13.89
C LEU A 130 -3.88 -11.01 12.60
N THR A 131 -5.14 -11.04 12.18
CA THR A 131 -5.70 -10.30 11.03
C THR A 131 -4.97 -10.52 9.70
N GLN A 132 -4.33 -11.67 9.51
CA GLN A 132 -3.64 -12.04 8.29
C GLN A 132 -4.47 -13.02 7.44
N SER A 133 -5.15 -12.51 6.40
CA SER A 133 -5.96 -13.34 5.49
C SER A 133 -5.15 -14.34 4.68
N ALA A 134 -3.89 -14.03 4.38
CA ALA A 134 -3.02 -14.93 3.60
C ALA A 134 -2.81 -16.29 4.27
N VAL A 135 -2.96 -16.36 5.61
CA VAL A 135 -2.90 -17.61 6.38
C VAL A 135 -3.91 -18.62 5.89
N ILE A 136 -5.11 -18.20 5.45
CA ILE A 136 -6.17 -19.11 5.00
C ILE A 136 -5.65 -20.03 3.90
N GLY A 137 -5.03 -19.47 2.86
CA GLY A 137 -4.56 -20.28 1.73
C GLY A 137 -3.27 -21.02 2.02
N VAL A 138 -2.31 -20.41 2.73
CA VAL A 138 -1.05 -21.10 3.06
C VAL A 138 -1.32 -22.30 3.98
N ALA A 139 -2.21 -22.14 4.97
CA ALA A 139 -2.60 -23.23 5.83
C ALA A 139 -3.39 -24.32 5.09
N GLN A 140 -4.33 -23.95 4.20
CA GLN A 140 -5.05 -24.94 3.40
C GLN A 140 -4.10 -25.76 2.50
N ASP A 141 -3.15 -25.09 1.85
CA ASP A 141 -2.13 -25.76 1.05
C ASP A 141 -1.25 -26.68 1.92
N ALA A 142 -0.85 -26.24 3.11
CA ALA A 142 -0.08 -27.06 4.05
C ALA A 142 -0.88 -28.28 4.55
N ILE A 143 -2.15 -28.11 4.90
CA ILE A 143 -3.06 -29.19 5.33
C ILE A 143 -3.21 -30.24 4.22
N GLY A 144 -3.26 -29.81 2.95
CA GLY A 144 -3.33 -30.70 1.79
C GLY A 144 -2.11 -31.61 1.62
N ASN A 145 -1.00 -31.32 2.31
CA ASN A 145 0.25 -32.07 2.25
C ASN A 145 0.56 -32.88 3.52
N ILE A 146 -0.34 -32.88 4.52
CA ILE A 146 -0.17 -33.69 5.74
C ILE A 146 -0.20 -35.17 5.37
N GLN A 147 0.82 -35.91 5.80
CA GLN A 147 0.92 -37.35 5.55
C GLN A 147 0.04 -38.13 6.54
N GLY A 148 -0.69 -39.13 6.05
CA GLY A 148 -1.48 -40.03 6.89
C GLY A 148 -2.94 -39.65 7.10
N LEU A 149 -3.40 -38.50 6.58
CA LEU A 149 -4.82 -38.14 6.54
C LEU A 149 -5.50 -38.64 5.25
N SER A 150 -6.76 -39.03 5.34
CA SER A 150 -7.59 -39.34 4.16
C SER A 150 -7.98 -38.04 3.41
N PRO A 151 -8.34 -38.12 2.12
CA PRO A 151 -8.82 -36.96 1.37
C PRO A 151 -10.00 -36.22 2.02
N ASP A 152 -10.89 -36.97 2.69
CA ASP A 152 -12.05 -36.41 3.38
C ASP A 152 -11.62 -35.65 4.65
N GLN A 153 -10.68 -36.20 5.42
CA GLN A 153 -10.11 -35.53 6.61
C GLN A 153 -9.35 -34.27 6.24
N ILE A 154 -8.60 -34.29 5.13
CA ILE A 154 -7.93 -33.10 4.59
C ILE A 154 -8.96 -32.02 4.25
N THR A 155 -10.03 -32.39 3.55
CA THR A 155 -11.09 -31.46 3.16
C THR A 155 -11.80 -30.87 4.38
N GLU A 156 -12.09 -31.69 5.39
CA GLU A 156 -12.68 -31.26 6.65
C GLU A 156 -11.77 -30.22 7.34
N GLN A 157 -10.49 -30.51 7.53
CA GLN A 157 -9.53 -29.59 8.15
C GLN A 157 -9.37 -28.29 7.34
N GLN A 158 -9.33 -28.37 6.01
CA GLN A 158 -9.28 -27.19 5.13
C GLN A 158 -10.53 -26.30 5.27
N ASN A 159 -11.70 -26.89 5.48
CA ASN A 159 -12.96 -26.16 5.67
C ASN A 159 -13.05 -25.50 7.05
N LEU A 160 -12.36 -26.01 8.07
CA LEU A 160 -12.33 -25.40 9.39
C LEU A 160 -11.50 -24.10 9.45
N VAL A 161 -10.49 -23.94 8.58
CA VAL A 161 -9.66 -22.74 8.51
C VAL A 161 -10.48 -21.45 8.31
N PRO A 162 -11.30 -21.31 7.23
CA PRO A 162 -12.11 -20.11 7.03
C PRO A 162 -13.20 -19.92 8.09
N VAL A 163 -13.72 -21.01 8.68
CA VAL A 163 -14.71 -20.93 9.77
C VAL A 163 -14.09 -20.24 10.98
N ALA A 164 -12.93 -20.72 11.45
CA ALA A 164 -12.27 -20.14 12.60
C ALA A 164 -11.77 -18.71 12.34
N TYR A 165 -11.29 -18.45 11.12
CA TYR A 165 -10.91 -17.11 10.69
C TYR A 165 -12.09 -16.14 10.73
N ALA A 166 -13.25 -16.52 10.20
CA ALA A 166 -14.44 -15.66 10.13
C ALA A 166 -14.92 -15.22 11.52
N VAL A 167 -14.76 -16.08 12.52
CA VAL A 167 -15.12 -15.80 13.92
C VAL A 167 -14.10 -14.89 14.60
N THR A 168 -12.81 -15.13 14.38
CA THR A 168 -11.74 -14.45 15.14
C THR A 168 -11.29 -13.13 14.50
N TYR A 169 -11.44 -12.96 13.18
CA TYR A 169 -11.00 -11.76 12.46
C TYR A 169 -11.70 -10.45 12.91
N PRO A 170 -13.04 -10.40 13.07
CA PRO A 170 -13.70 -9.18 13.55
C PRO A 170 -13.21 -8.77 14.93
N LEU A 171 -12.99 -9.76 15.83
CA LEU A 171 -12.42 -9.52 17.15
C LEU A 171 -10.98 -9.00 17.04
N GLY A 172 -10.14 -9.64 16.23
CA GLY A 172 -8.76 -9.22 15.99
C GLY A 172 -8.67 -7.75 15.55
N THR A 173 -9.54 -7.39 14.61
CA THR A 173 -9.64 -6.03 14.04
C THR A 173 -10.08 -5.02 15.09
N ILE A 174 -11.20 -5.29 15.79
CA ILE A 174 -11.79 -4.35 16.77
C ILE A 174 -10.89 -4.19 17.99
N LEU A 175 -10.43 -5.31 18.56
CA LEU A 175 -9.60 -5.29 19.77
C LEU A 175 -8.27 -4.59 19.52
N CYS A 176 -7.64 -4.81 18.35
CA CYS A 176 -6.41 -4.11 18.02
C CYS A 176 -6.63 -2.60 17.87
N ALA A 177 -7.69 -2.18 17.17
CA ALA A 177 -8.02 -0.77 17.02
C ALA A 177 -8.28 -0.10 18.38
N VAL A 178 -9.12 -0.70 19.23
CA VAL A 178 -9.44 -0.17 20.56
C VAL A 178 -8.23 -0.17 21.49
N LEU A 179 -7.44 -1.25 21.48
CA LEU A 179 -6.26 -1.36 22.33
C LEU A 179 -5.22 -0.32 21.96
N LEU A 180 -4.88 -0.17 20.68
CA LEU A 180 -3.81 0.74 20.25
C LEU A 180 -4.24 2.20 20.18
N ALA A 181 -5.47 2.49 19.77
CA ALA A 181 -5.94 3.88 19.71
C ALA A 181 -6.34 4.42 21.09
N ASN A 182 -6.97 3.62 21.96
CA ASN A 182 -7.57 4.16 23.20
C ASN A 182 -6.91 3.68 24.50
N ILE A 183 -6.50 2.41 24.60
CA ILE A 183 -6.02 1.82 25.86
C ILE A 183 -4.51 2.02 26.04
N ALA A 184 -3.71 1.69 25.03
CA ALA A 184 -2.26 1.75 25.06
C ALA A 184 -1.71 3.16 25.33
N PRO A 185 -2.24 4.25 24.74
CA PRO A 185 -1.79 5.61 25.06
C PRO A 185 -2.02 5.97 26.52
N ARG A 186 -3.17 5.57 27.09
CA ARG A 186 -3.48 5.78 28.51
C ARG A 186 -2.54 4.98 29.42
N LEU A 187 -2.24 3.74 29.04
CA LEU A 187 -1.29 2.88 29.77
C LEU A 187 0.12 3.50 29.76
N LEU A 188 0.53 4.08 28.64
CA LEU A 188 1.81 4.77 28.46
C LEU A 188 1.81 6.22 28.95
N LYS A 189 0.71 6.70 29.54
CA LYS A 189 0.52 8.09 30.00
C LYS A 189 0.85 9.13 28.91
N SER A 190 0.49 8.82 27.68
CA SER A 190 0.76 9.59 26.47
C SER A 190 -0.55 10.16 25.91
N ASN A 191 -0.50 11.43 25.48
CA ASN A 191 -1.56 12.04 24.71
C ASN A 191 -1.16 11.94 23.23
N LEU A 192 -1.77 11.00 22.49
CA LEU A 192 -1.39 10.73 21.10
C LEU A 192 -1.46 11.97 20.22
N ALA A 193 -2.44 12.85 20.41
CA ALA A 193 -2.58 14.05 19.60
C ALA A 193 -1.47 15.08 19.90
N GLU A 194 -1.15 15.30 21.17
CA GLU A 194 -0.08 16.22 21.57
C GLU A 194 1.30 15.68 21.20
N ASP A 195 1.56 14.40 21.46
CA ASP A 195 2.83 13.74 21.13
C ASP A 195 3.05 13.67 19.63
N SER A 196 1.98 13.42 18.85
CA SER A 196 2.05 13.45 17.39
C SER A 196 2.26 14.85 16.86
N ARG A 197 1.66 15.89 17.46
CA ARG A 197 1.90 17.28 17.08
C ARG A 197 3.33 17.72 17.42
N ALA A 198 3.84 17.37 18.60
CA ALA A 198 5.22 17.66 18.99
C ALA A 198 6.22 16.95 18.06
N LEU A 199 5.98 15.67 17.75
CA LEU A 199 6.78 14.92 16.79
C LEU A 199 6.61 15.44 15.36
N ALA A 200 5.42 15.91 14.98
CA ALA A 200 5.20 16.58 13.71
C ALA A 200 6.06 17.83 13.60
N ILE A 201 6.09 18.71 14.60
CA ILE A 201 6.93 19.91 14.60
C ILE A 201 8.42 19.55 14.50
N GLU A 202 8.88 18.58 15.29
CA GLU A 202 10.27 18.10 15.25
C GLU A 202 10.66 17.54 13.87
N LEU A 203 9.71 16.90 13.20
CA LEU A 203 9.91 16.32 11.86
C LEU A 203 9.56 17.28 10.71
N ASP A 204 9.04 18.48 11.00
CA ASP A 204 8.53 19.47 10.02
C ASP A 204 7.21 19.05 9.26
N ALA A 205 6.31 18.35 9.97
CA ALA A 205 4.87 18.12 9.72
C ALA A 205 4.00 19.08 8.89
N PRO A 206 3.52 18.86 7.64
CA PRO A 206 2.33 19.57 7.20
C PRO A 206 1.14 19.09 8.04
N GLU A 207 0.44 20.03 8.66
CA GLU A 207 -0.79 19.83 9.42
C GLU A 207 -1.97 19.63 8.43
N GLY A 208 -2.00 18.52 7.69
CA GLY A 208 -3.03 18.30 6.66
C GLY A 208 -3.99 17.15 6.95
N ASN A 209 -5.30 17.44 6.99
CA ASN A 209 -6.36 16.43 6.84
C ASN A 209 -6.30 15.85 5.42
N PRO A 210 -6.24 14.52 5.22
CA PRO A 210 -6.13 13.90 3.90
C PRO A 210 -7.29 14.19 2.93
N ASP A 211 -8.45 14.62 3.43
CA ASP A 211 -9.60 14.99 2.59
C ASP A 211 -9.65 16.50 2.25
N LEU A 212 -8.71 17.30 2.76
CA LEU A 212 -8.60 18.72 2.48
C LEU A 212 -7.34 18.98 1.65
N ALA A 213 -7.52 19.30 0.38
CA ALA A 213 -6.43 19.86 -0.41
C ALA A 213 -6.16 21.30 0.05
N GLU A 214 -4.90 21.67 0.24
CA GLU A 214 -4.52 23.06 0.42
C GLU A 214 -4.93 23.86 -0.83
N GLY A 215 -5.84 24.83 -0.67
CA GLY A 215 -6.20 25.76 -1.75
C GLY A 215 -5.11 26.78 -2.09
N TYR A 216 -3.96 26.68 -1.42
CA TYR A 216 -2.80 27.53 -1.65
C TYR A 216 -1.93 26.93 -2.74
N TYR A 217 -2.05 27.48 -3.95
CA TYR A 217 -1.14 27.17 -5.04
C TYR A 217 0.09 28.06 -4.92
N GLU A 218 1.20 27.46 -4.49
CA GLU A 218 2.50 28.13 -4.40
C GLU A 218 3.01 28.54 -5.79
N VAL A 219 2.61 27.78 -6.83
CA VAL A 219 2.96 28.02 -8.23
C VAL A 219 1.75 28.55 -8.97
N VAL A 220 1.95 29.61 -9.74
CA VAL A 220 0.92 30.23 -10.58
C VAL A 220 1.36 30.25 -12.03
N LEU A 221 0.40 30.01 -12.93
CA LEU A 221 0.53 30.25 -14.36
C LEU A 221 -0.47 31.34 -14.73
N ARG A 222 0.00 32.46 -15.27
CA ARG A 222 -0.82 33.62 -15.67
C ARG A 222 -0.38 34.14 -17.03
N ALA A 223 -1.30 34.73 -17.78
CA ALA A 223 -0.99 35.34 -19.06
C ALA A 223 -1.07 36.87 -18.93
N PHE A 224 -0.13 37.57 -19.54
CA PHE A 224 -0.03 39.02 -19.51
C PHE A 224 0.15 39.56 -20.91
N THR A 225 -0.56 40.64 -21.24
CA THR A 225 -0.37 41.37 -22.48
C THR A 225 0.79 42.34 -22.31
N VAL A 226 1.81 42.23 -23.16
CA VAL A 226 3.01 43.07 -23.15
C VAL A 226 2.62 44.48 -23.62
N ALA A 227 2.37 45.36 -22.67
CA ALA A 227 2.02 46.77 -22.88
C ALA A 227 3.13 47.73 -22.39
N GLY A 228 3.97 47.30 -21.45
CA GLY A 228 5.09 48.07 -20.91
C GLY A 228 6.42 47.79 -21.63
N ASN A 229 7.43 48.64 -21.37
CA ASN A 229 8.76 48.53 -21.98
C ASN A 229 9.70 47.54 -21.27
N GLY A 230 9.31 46.95 -20.14
CA GLY A 230 10.21 46.18 -19.27
C GLY A 230 10.77 44.88 -19.89
N LEU A 231 10.02 44.30 -20.83
CA LEU A 231 10.39 43.07 -21.54
C LEU A 231 10.66 43.26 -23.03
N VAL A 232 10.20 44.37 -23.62
CA VAL A 232 10.24 44.59 -25.07
C VAL A 232 11.69 44.67 -25.55
N GLY A 233 12.01 43.90 -26.59
CA GLY A 233 13.34 43.86 -27.20
C GLY A 233 14.34 42.93 -26.49
N ARG A 234 13.93 42.26 -25.41
CA ARG A 234 14.76 41.27 -24.70
C ARG A 234 14.40 39.86 -25.13
N THR A 235 15.39 38.96 -25.09
CA THR A 235 15.13 37.54 -25.27
C THR A 235 14.52 36.94 -24.00
N ILE A 236 13.81 35.81 -24.13
CA ILE A 236 13.31 35.06 -22.97
C ILE A 236 14.47 34.72 -22.02
N ASP A 237 15.62 34.30 -22.54
CA ASP A 237 16.78 33.92 -21.73
C ASP A 237 17.30 35.09 -20.88
N ASP A 238 17.38 36.29 -21.47
CA ASP A 238 17.82 37.50 -20.76
C ASP A 238 16.88 37.83 -19.60
N ILE A 239 15.57 37.61 -19.79
CA ILE A 239 14.55 37.90 -18.78
C ILE A 239 14.64 36.87 -17.65
N GLU A 240 14.63 35.58 -17.99
CA GLU A 240 14.68 34.47 -17.02
C GLU A 240 16.00 34.47 -16.23
N SER A 241 17.13 34.73 -16.89
CA SER A 241 18.44 34.80 -16.25
C SER A 241 18.53 35.96 -15.25
N GLN A 242 18.03 37.15 -15.61
CA GLN A 242 18.01 38.28 -14.68
C GLN A 242 17.15 37.99 -13.44
N GLN A 243 15.97 37.39 -13.62
CA GLN A 243 15.11 37.06 -12.48
C GLN A 243 15.78 36.01 -11.58
N ARG A 244 16.45 35.02 -12.17
CA ARG A 244 17.24 34.02 -11.43
C ARG A 244 18.37 34.65 -10.62
N GLU A 245 19.10 35.62 -11.18
CA GLU A 245 20.15 36.38 -10.47
C GLU A 245 19.60 37.17 -9.29
N GLN A 246 18.35 37.65 -9.40
CA GLN A 246 17.62 38.32 -8.32
C GLN A 246 16.97 37.34 -7.32
N GLY A 247 17.23 36.04 -7.47
CA GLY A 247 16.70 34.99 -6.59
C GLY A 247 15.24 34.60 -6.88
N ARG A 248 14.63 35.12 -7.95
CA ARG A 248 13.23 34.91 -8.32
C ARG A 248 13.09 33.77 -9.32
N ARG A 249 12.03 32.98 -9.19
CA ARG A 249 11.70 31.86 -10.09
C ARG A 249 10.55 32.24 -11.02
N ILE A 250 10.88 32.93 -12.11
CA ILE A 250 9.90 33.41 -13.10
C ILE A 250 10.33 32.94 -14.48
N TYR A 251 9.42 32.29 -15.18
CA TYR A 251 9.67 31.68 -16.48
C TYR A 251 8.58 32.04 -17.49
N LEU A 252 8.98 32.37 -18.71
CA LEU A 252 8.04 32.63 -19.80
C LEU A 252 7.81 31.31 -20.54
N THR A 253 6.63 30.72 -20.38
CA THR A 253 6.36 29.38 -20.90
C THR A 253 5.93 29.39 -22.36
N ARG A 254 5.14 30.40 -22.77
CA ARG A 254 4.64 30.56 -24.15
C ARG A 254 4.45 32.03 -24.50
N VAL A 255 4.53 32.32 -25.80
CA VAL A 255 4.26 33.65 -26.36
C VAL A 255 3.23 33.50 -27.48
N ARG A 256 2.17 34.30 -27.44
CA ARG A 256 1.26 34.50 -28.56
C ARG A 256 1.59 35.83 -29.23
N ARG A 257 1.79 35.80 -30.54
CA ARG A 257 1.96 36.99 -31.38
C ARG A 257 0.99 36.94 -32.53
N ALA A 258 0.27 38.05 -32.76
CA ALA A 258 -0.69 38.18 -33.86
C ALA A 258 -1.66 36.98 -34.00
N GLY A 259 -2.14 36.45 -32.87
CA GLY A 259 -3.07 35.32 -32.82
C GLY A 259 -2.43 33.92 -32.85
N GLN A 260 -1.16 33.79 -33.20
CA GLN A 260 -0.45 32.50 -33.25
C GLN A 260 0.40 32.27 -32.01
N ILE A 261 0.38 31.04 -31.47
CA ILE A 261 1.29 30.62 -30.41
C ILE A 261 2.62 30.26 -31.06
N LEU A 262 3.67 30.95 -30.66
CA LEU A 262 5.02 30.71 -31.17
C LEU A 262 5.63 29.47 -30.51
N ASP A 263 6.51 28.78 -31.25
CA ASP A 263 7.37 27.77 -30.65
C ASP A 263 8.30 28.43 -29.63
N HIS A 264 8.29 27.90 -28.41
CA HIS A 264 9.10 28.46 -27.34
C HIS A 264 10.59 28.21 -27.63
N THR A 265 11.36 29.28 -27.78
CA THR A 265 12.83 29.24 -27.82
C THR A 265 13.40 30.31 -26.90
N GLN A 266 14.51 30.01 -26.23
CA GLN A 266 15.19 30.96 -25.33
C GLN A 266 15.62 32.26 -26.05
N GLN A 267 15.82 32.18 -27.37
CA GLN A 267 16.18 33.30 -28.23
C GLN A 267 14.98 34.14 -28.72
N THR A 268 13.76 33.78 -28.33
CA THR A 268 12.56 34.52 -28.75
C THR A 268 12.60 35.92 -28.15
N VAL A 269 12.61 36.93 -29.01
CA VAL A 269 12.56 38.35 -28.60
C VAL A 269 11.11 38.77 -28.37
N ILE A 270 10.82 39.29 -27.18
CA ILE A 270 9.49 39.77 -26.81
C ILE A 270 9.19 41.11 -27.48
N GLN A 271 7.99 41.25 -28.06
CA GLN A 271 7.53 42.44 -28.75
C GLN A 271 6.31 43.04 -28.05
N GLN A 272 6.10 44.33 -28.29
CA GLN A 272 4.90 45.02 -27.81
C GLN A 272 3.65 44.40 -28.45
N GLY A 273 2.62 44.17 -27.64
CA GLY A 273 1.37 43.52 -28.07
C GLY A 273 1.39 41.99 -28.03
N ASP A 274 2.50 41.36 -27.68
CA ASP A 274 2.53 39.93 -27.38
C ASP A 274 1.68 39.60 -26.16
N VAL A 275 1.14 38.37 -26.10
CA VAL A 275 0.61 37.80 -24.85
C VAL A 275 1.60 36.74 -24.39
N VAL A 276 2.13 36.88 -23.17
CA VAL A 276 3.11 35.96 -22.60
C VAL A 276 2.51 35.19 -21.44
N ALA A 277 2.66 33.87 -21.44
CA ALA A 277 2.34 33.03 -20.30
C ALA A 277 3.55 32.96 -19.38
N VAL A 278 3.34 33.28 -18.10
CA VAL A 278 4.36 33.34 -17.06
C VAL A 278 4.04 32.29 -16.01
N SER A 279 5.00 31.40 -15.75
CA SER A 279 4.96 30.45 -14.65
C SER A 279 5.96 30.88 -13.58
N ALA A 280 5.48 30.99 -12.34
CA ALA A 280 6.30 31.49 -11.23
C ALA A 280 5.81 31.00 -9.86
N LEU A 281 6.66 31.13 -8.84
CA LEU A 281 6.17 31.11 -7.46
C LEU A 281 5.31 32.35 -7.24
N ARG A 282 4.21 32.21 -6.48
CA ARG A 282 3.25 33.29 -6.27
C ARG A 282 3.90 34.53 -5.66
N HIS A 283 4.77 34.35 -4.66
CA HIS A 283 5.47 35.49 -4.03
C HIS A 283 6.45 36.15 -5.00
N ASP A 284 7.23 35.36 -5.76
CA ASP A 284 8.15 35.89 -6.77
C ASP A 284 7.42 36.70 -7.84
N LEU A 285 6.26 36.21 -8.30
CA LEU A 285 5.45 36.93 -9.28
C LEU A 285 4.91 38.24 -8.69
N VAL A 286 4.49 38.25 -7.42
CA VAL A 286 4.05 39.47 -6.75
C VAL A 286 5.20 40.48 -6.63
N ASP A 287 6.38 40.04 -6.20
CA ASP A 287 7.56 40.89 -6.03
C ASP A 287 8.12 41.42 -7.36
N PHE A 288 7.89 40.69 -8.45
CA PHE A 288 8.23 41.12 -9.80
C PHE A 288 7.30 42.22 -10.32
N ASP A 289 6.06 42.29 -9.83
CA ASP A 289 5.03 43.25 -10.28
C ASP A 289 4.80 43.17 -11.81
N PRO A 290 4.18 42.07 -12.30
CA PRO A 290 4.01 41.81 -13.73
C PRO A 290 3.12 42.86 -14.40
N VAL A 291 2.20 43.48 -13.67
CA VAL A 291 1.34 44.54 -14.22
C VAL A 291 2.18 45.74 -14.65
N ARG A 292 3.20 46.09 -13.85
CA ARG A 292 4.10 47.19 -14.16
C ARG A 292 5.19 46.81 -15.16
N GLN A 293 5.74 45.60 -15.05
CA GLN A 293 6.87 45.16 -15.89
C GLN A 293 6.44 44.66 -17.28
N ILE A 294 5.28 44.01 -17.36
CA ILE A 294 4.74 43.38 -18.57
C ILE A 294 3.55 44.19 -19.08
N GLY A 295 2.52 44.33 -18.26
CA GLY A 295 1.23 44.92 -18.64
C GLY A 295 0.04 44.15 -18.05
N PRO A 296 -1.20 44.45 -18.47
CA PRO A 296 -2.38 43.89 -17.85
C PRO A 296 -2.46 42.37 -18.01
N GLU A 297 -2.96 41.71 -16.97
CA GLU A 297 -3.28 40.29 -17.01
C GLU A 297 -4.38 40.03 -18.06
N SER A 298 -4.24 38.92 -18.78
CA SER A 298 -5.12 38.50 -19.86
C SER A 298 -5.60 37.07 -19.59
N ASP A 299 -6.90 36.82 -19.76
CA ASP A 299 -7.49 35.49 -19.66
C ASP A 299 -7.43 34.78 -21.02
N ASP A 300 -6.22 34.39 -21.44
CA ASP A 300 -5.97 33.68 -22.70
C ASP A 300 -5.97 32.17 -22.48
N ALA A 301 -7.16 31.56 -22.43
CA ALA A 301 -7.34 30.13 -22.22
C ALA A 301 -6.55 29.26 -23.22
N GLY A 302 -6.35 29.71 -24.47
CA GLY A 302 -5.57 28.98 -25.47
C GLY A 302 -4.06 28.99 -25.23
N LEU A 303 -3.54 30.09 -24.67
CA LEU A 303 -2.13 30.22 -24.29
C LEU A 303 -1.83 29.52 -22.96
N LEU A 304 -2.79 29.58 -22.03
CA LEU A 304 -2.75 28.95 -20.72
C LEU A 304 -3.04 27.44 -20.75
N SER A 305 -3.78 26.95 -21.75
CA SER A 305 -3.95 25.53 -22.02
C SER A 305 -2.72 24.96 -22.76
N TYR A 306 -1.63 24.80 -22.03
CA TYR A 306 -0.60 23.85 -22.47
C TYR A 306 -0.88 22.48 -21.86
N GLN A 307 -0.56 21.43 -22.61
CA GLN A 307 -0.51 20.10 -22.01
C GLN A 307 0.69 20.07 -21.06
N THR A 308 0.43 20.25 -19.77
CA THR A 308 1.35 19.80 -18.71
C THR A 308 1.57 18.32 -18.90
N GLU A 309 2.82 17.94 -19.18
CA GLU A 309 3.19 16.54 -19.14
C GLU A 309 3.35 16.16 -17.68
N ASN A 310 2.52 15.23 -17.21
CA ASN A 310 2.70 14.56 -15.92
C ASN A 310 3.52 13.30 -16.19
N LEU A 311 4.82 13.38 -15.95
CA LEU A 311 5.72 12.27 -16.18
C LEU A 311 6.06 11.60 -14.84
N HIS A 312 5.88 10.28 -14.78
CA HIS A 312 6.30 9.49 -13.63
C HIS A 312 7.79 9.20 -13.75
N VAL A 313 8.60 9.79 -12.88
CA VAL A 313 10.05 9.64 -12.85
C VAL A 313 10.45 8.86 -11.64
N VAL A 314 11.09 7.71 -11.85
CA VAL A 314 11.62 6.96 -10.72
C VAL A 314 13.03 7.39 -10.41
N VAL A 315 13.21 7.90 -9.20
CA VAL A 315 14.50 8.36 -8.68
C VAL A 315 15.42 7.14 -8.59
N SER A 316 16.49 7.15 -9.38
CA SER A 316 17.40 6.00 -9.49
C SER A 316 18.88 6.38 -9.52
N HIS A 317 19.20 7.62 -9.89
CA HIS A 317 20.56 8.15 -9.95
C HIS A 317 21.09 8.44 -8.55
N LYS A 318 22.28 7.91 -8.25
CA LYS A 318 22.87 7.93 -6.89
C LYS A 318 23.14 9.35 -6.37
N GLU A 319 23.41 10.29 -7.27
CA GLU A 319 23.73 11.69 -6.95
C GLU A 319 22.55 12.46 -6.33
N HIS A 320 21.33 11.95 -6.50
CA HIS A 320 20.09 12.55 -6.00
C HIS A 320 19.45 11.75 -4.86
N LEU A 321 20.01 10.59 -4.51
CA LEU A 321 19.52 9.78 -3.39
C LEU A 321 19.93 10.40 -2.05
N GLY A 322 18.97 10.51 -1.12
CA GLY A 322 19.17 11.17 0.17
C GLY A 322 19.17 12.69 0.09
N LYS A 323 19.09 13.29 -1.11
CA LYS A 323 18.80 14.73 -1.24
C LYS A 323 17.35 14.98 -0.88
N THR A 324 17.13 16.09 -0.18
CA THR A 324 15.77 16.55 0.14
C THR A 324 15.08 17.11 -1.09
N VAL A 325 13.74 17.11 -1.12
CA VAL A 325 12.98 17.72 -2.21
C VAL A 325 13.33 19.19 -2.40
N ALA A 326 13.63 19.95 -1.34
CA ALA A 326 14.12 21.32 -1.44
C ALA A 326 15.45 21.42 -2.19
N GLN A 327 16.40 20.52 -1.90
CA GLN A 327 17.67 20.48 -2.59
C GLN A 327 17.48 20.15 -4.07
N ILE A 328 16.62 19.18 -4.37
CA ILE A 328 16.29 18.79 -5.75
C ILE A 328 15.61 19.93 -6.50
N ARG A 329 14.61 20.58 -5.92
CA ARG A 329 13.93 21.76 -6.51
C ARG A 329 14.88 22.93 -6.77
N ARG A 330 16.09 22.96 -6.20
CA ARG A 330 17.12 23.98 -6.44
C ARG A 330 18.10 23.60 -7.56
N GLU A 331 18.04 22.37 -8.05
CA GLU A 331 18.91 21.91 -9.14
C GLU A 331 18.56 22.63 -10.46
N PRO A 332 19.55 22.93 -11.31
CA PRO A 332 19.33 23.66 -12.56
C PRO A 332 18.33 23.00 -13.52
N PHE A 333 18.24 21.67 -13.51
CA PHE A 333 17.30 20.92 -14.36
C PHE A 333 15.85 20.96 -13.85
N MET A 334 15.61 21.38 -12.60
CA MET A 334 14.26 21.53 -12.03
C MET A 334 13.64 22.91 -12.29
N VAL A 335 14.36 23.77 -13.02
CA VAL A 335 13.89 25.07 -13.45
C VAL A 335 12.67 24.91 -14.37
N GLY A 336 11.51 25.42 -13.93
CA GLY A 336 10.23 25.28 -14.65
C GLY A 336 9.60 23.87 -14.62
N VAL A 337 10.13 22.97 -13.78
CA VAL A 337 9.61 21.62 -13.55
C VAL A 337 9.22 21.49 -12.08
N PHE A 338 8.01 21.00 -11.84
CA PHE A 338 7.44 20.88 -10.50
C PHE A 338 7.33 19.41 -10.12
N ILE A 339 7.54 19.11 -8.84
CA ILE A 339 7.16 17.80 -8.28
C ILE A 339 5.73 17.97 -7.80
N ASP A 340 4.77 17.28 -8.39
CA ASP A 340 3.35 17.32 -8.00
C ASP A 340 3.08 16.30 -6.89
N LYS A 341 3.53 15.06 -7.10
CA LYS A 341 3.37 13.94 -6.16
C LYS A 341 4.65 13.16 -6.00
N VAL A 342 4.77 12.50 -4.86
CA VAL A 342 5.75 11.44 -4.63
C VAL A 342 4.96 10.18 -4.34
N TYR A 343 5.23 9.11 -5.07
CA TYR A 343 4.76 7.77 -4.71
C TYR A 343 5.93 7.00 -4.14
N ARG A 344 5.75 6.48 -2.93
CA ARG A 344 6.70 5.59 -2.29
C ARG A 344 6.06 4.21 -2.18
N SER A 345 6.66 3.26 -2.88
CA SER A 345 6.22 1.86 -2.89
C SER A 345 4.73 1.68 -3.28
N GLY A 346 4.27 2.45 -4.28
CA GLY A 346 2.94 2.32 -4.87
C GLY A 346 1.81 3.05 -4.13
N ALA A 347 2.09 3.64 -2.96
CA ALA A 347 1.17 4.55 -2.28
C ALA A 347 1.62 6.00 -2.47
N GLU A 348 0.67 6.92 -2.52
CA GLU A 348 0.96 8.35 -2.50
C GLU A 348 1.62 8.67 -1.15
N PHE A 349 2.83 9.21 -1.21
CA PHE A 349 3.61 9.58 -0.05
C PHE A 349 3.51 11.10 0.12
N PRO A 350 2.88 11.59 1.19
CA PRO A 350 2.84 13.02 1.46
C PRO A 350 4.28 13.51 1.71
N TYR A 351 4.83 14.27 0.76
CA TYR A 351 6.21 14.73 0.82
C TYR A 351 6.30 16.19 1.25
N ARG A 352 7.49 16.59 1.69
CA ARG A 352 7.86 17.94 2.15
C ARG A 352 9.12 18.37 1.44
N LEU A 353 9.45 19.65 1.57
CA LEU A 353 10.76 20.16 1.18
C LEU A 353 11.91 19.46 1.89
N SER A 354 11.76 19.06 3.15
CA SER A 354 12.74 18.28 3.92
C SER A 354 12.74 16.77 3.62
N THR A 355 11.74 16.26 2.88
CA THR A 355 11.67 14.83 2.56
C THR A 355 12.85 14.41 1.71
N GLU A 356 13.63 13.46 2.21
CA GLU A 356 14.70 12.84 1.44
C GLU A 356 14.12 11.93 0.37
N LEU A 357 14.59 12.11 -0.86
CA LEU A 357 14.27 11.24 -1.98
C LEU A 357 15.01 9.92 -1.85
N GLU A 358 14.26 8.86 -1.98
CA GLU A 358 14.77 7.50 -1.90
C GLU A 358 14.79 6.83 -3.26
N ARG A 359 15.66 5.83 -3.39
CA ARG A 359 15.70 5.04 -4.61
C ARG A 359 14.39 4.29 -4.75
N GLY A 360 13.76 4.42 -5.92
CA GLY A 360 12.48 3.79 -6.20
C GLY A 360 11.27 4.68 -5.90
N ASP A 361 11.47 5.89 -5.34
CA ASP A 361 10.42 6.89 -5.29
C ASP A 361 10.02 7.28 -6.71
N THR A 362 8.73 7.32 -6.99
CA THR A 362 8.20 7.83 -8.25
C THR A 362 7.75 9.27 -8.03
N LEU A 363 8.47 10.23 -8.60
CA LEU A 363 8.05 11.63 -8.66
C LEU A 363 7.08 11.79 -9.83
N VAL A 364 5.95 12.44 -9.60
CA VAL A 364 5.15 12.99 -10.69
C VAL A 364 5.72 14.36 -10.99
N LEU A 365 6.45 14.47 -12.09
CA LEU A 365 6.98 15.74 -12.56
C LEU A 365 5.96 16.39 -13.49
N THR A 366 5.66 17.66 -13.24
CA THR A 366 4.70 18.45 -14.00
C THR A 366 5.40 19.68 -14.56
N GLY A 367 5.23 19.92 -15.86
CA GLY A 367 5.78 21.10 -16.52
C GLY A 367 5.72 21.00 -18.04
N PRO A 368 6.35 21.96 -18.76
CA PRO A 368 6.53 21.86 -20.20
C PRO A 368 7.41 20.66 -20.56
N LYS A 369 6.97 19.84 -21.53
CA LYS A 369 7.71 18.65 -22.00
C LYS A 369 9.21 18.86 -22.18
N ARG A 370 9.60 19.97 -22.84
CA ARG A 370 11.00 20.34 -23.09
C ARG A 370 11.87 20.47 -21.82
N LEU A 371 11.25 20.74 -20.67
CA LEU A 371 11.91 20.90 -19.37
C LEU A 371 11.80 19.62 -18.53
N VAL A 372 10.65 18.93 -18.61
CA VAL A 372 10.41 17.66 -17.91
C VAL A 372 11.33 16.54 -18.41
N ASP A 373 11.58 16.46 -19.73
CA ASP A 373 12.44 15.44 -20.32
C ASP A 373 13.89 15.49 -19.77
N PRO A 374 14.61 16.65 -19.78
CA PRO A 374 15.92 16.78 -19.15
C PRO A 374 15.90 16.54 -17.63
N ALA A 375 14.89 17.05 -16.91
CA ALA A 375 14.76 16.83 -15.47
C ALA A 375 14.63 15.34 -15.14
N THR A 376 13.88 14.62 -15.96
CA THR A 376 13.70 13.18 -15.85
C THR A 376 15.02 12.45 -16.04
N GLN A 377 15.77 12.78 -17.10
CA GLN A 377 17.08 12.17 -17.38
C GLN A 377 18.10 12.44 -16.26
N ALA A 378 18.04 13.60 -15.61
CA ALA A 378 18.91 13.92 -14.48
C ALA A 378 18.53 13.13 -13.21
N LEU A 379 17.24 13.09 -12.86
CA LEU A 379 16.77 12.45 -11.62
C LEU A 379 16.79 10.91 -11.66
N GLY A 380 16.57 10.34 -12.84
CA GLY A 380 16.52 8.91 -13.00
C GLY A 380 15.94 8.49 -14.33
N LYS A 381 14.95 7.61 -14.26
CA LYS A 381 14.37 7.02 -15.46
C LYS A 381 12.91 7.44 -15.58
N SER A 382 12.55 7.92 -16.76
CA SER A 382 11.15 8.03 -17.15
C SER A 382 10.54 6.63 -17.07
N VAL A 383 9.48 6.51 -16.29
CA VAL A 383 8.55 5.41 -16.46
C VAL A 383 7.47 6.01 -17.34
N PRO A 384 7.43 5.66 -18.64
CA PRO A 384 6.28 6.01 -19.46
C PRO A 384 5.04 5.60 -18.69
N THR A 385 3.97 6.38 -18.76
CA THR A 385 2.66 6.04 -18.20
C THR A 385 2.08 4.85 -18.98
N SER A 386 2.76 3.71 -18.91
CA SER A 386 2.34 2.45 -19.46
C SER A 386 1.41 1.84 -18.44
N PHE A 387 0.13 1.86 -18.77
CA PHE A 387 -0.89 1.09 -18.08
C PHE A 387 -0.71 -0.42 -18.32
N ALA A 388 0.25 -0.84 -19.16
CA ALA A 388 0.54 -2.24 -19.39
C ALA A 388 1.32 -2.83 -18.21
N THR A 389 0.81 -3.96 -17.73
CA THR A 389 1.52 -4.83 -16.79
C THR A 389 2.53 -5.67 -17.56
N ASP A 390 3.75 -5.75 -17.06
CA ASP A 390 4.77 -6.66 -17.57
C ASP A 390 4.41 -8.09 -17.18
N MET A 391 3.60 -8.74 -18.02
CA MET A 391 3.09 -10.09 -17.76
C MET A 391 4.18 -11.15 -17.85
N ILE A 392 5.29 -10.88 -18.55
CA ILE A 392 6.47 -11.74 -18.52
C ILE A 392 7.03 -11.76 -17.10
N TRP A 393 7.18 -10.59 -16.48
CA TRP A 393 7.67 -10.47 -15.11
C TRP A 393 6.75 -11.14 -14.09
N VAL A 394 5.44 -10.91 -14.19
CA VAL A 394 4.44 -11.51 -13.29
C VAL A 394 4.39 -13.03 -13.48
N GLY A 395 4.21 -13.50 -14.71
CA GLY A 395 4.07 -14.92 -15.02
C GLY A 395 5.32 -15.73 -14.69
N LEU A 396 6.50 -15.22 -15.07
CA LEU A 396 7.77 -15.87 -14.75
C LEU A 396 8.07 -15.82 -13.23
N GLY A 397 7.72 -14.73 -12.55
CA GLY A 397 7.87 -14.61 -11.10
C GLY A 397 7.02 -15.63 -10.34
N ILE A 398 5.74 -15.78 -10.72
CA ILE A 398 4.84 -16.79 -10.15
C ILE A 398 5.34 -18.20 -10.46
N PHE A 399 5.69 -18.48 -11.72
CA PHE A 399 6.16 -19.80 -12.14
C PHE A 399 7.45 -20.22 -11.42
N LEU A 400 8.47 -19.36 -11.42
CA LEU A 400 9.72 -19.61 -10.71
C LEU A 400 9.50 -19.72 -9.20
N GLY A 401 8.60 -18.90 -8.65
CA GLY A 401 8.20 -19.00 -7.25
C GLY A 401 7.60 -20.36 -6.94
N GLY A 402 6.68 -20.83 -7.77
CA GLY A 402 6.14 -22.18 -7.72
C GLY A 402 7.25 -23.24 -7.72
N CYS A 403 8.17 -23.19 -8.68
CA CYS A 403 9.29 -24.12 -8.79
C CYS A 403 10.21 -24.12 -7.55
N ILE A 404 10.46 -22.96 -6.94
CA ILE A 404 11.27 -22.84 -5.72
C ILE A 404 10.51 -23.34 -4.49
N GLY A 405 9.20 -23.18 -4.48
CA GLY A 405 8.34 -23.57 -3.37
C GLY A 405 7.99 -25.06 -3.31
N ILE A 406 8.01 -25.76 -4.45
CA ILE A 406 7.69 -27.19 -4.55
C ILE A 406 8.63 -28.08 -3.71
N PRO A 407 9.97 -27.93 -3.75
CA PRO A 407 10.86 -28.75 -2.94
C PRO A 407 10.49 -28.71 -1.45
N SER A 408 10.35 -29.89 -0.84
CA SER A 408 10.20 -30.01 0.61
C SER A 408 11.58 -30.16 1.26
N LEU A 409 11.83 -29.37 2.31
CA LEU A 409 12.99 -29.54 3.16
C LEU A 409 12.57 -30.34 4.39
N THR A 410 13.25 -31.45 4.68
CA THR A 410 12.98 -32.24 5.88
C THR A 410 13.75 -31.64 7.07
N ALA A 411 13.02 -31.13 8.07
CA ALA A 411 13.61 -30.65 9.32
C ALA A 411 13.02 -31.47 10.48
N GLY A 412 13.89 -32.15 11.24
CA GLY A 412 13.46 -32.98 12.38
C GLY A 412 12.56 -34.17 12.00
N GLY A 413 12.59 -34.63 10.74
CA GLY A 413 11.74 -35.71 10.23
C GLY A 413 10.41 -35.25 9.61
N VAL A 414 10.07 -33.96 9.70
CA VAL A 414 8.84 -33.39 9.10
C VAL A 414 9.18 -32.71 7.77
N PRO A 415 8.50 -33.05 6.66
CA PRO A 415 8.68 -32.36 5.39
C PRO A 415 8.06 -30.95 5.46
N ILE A 416 8.89 -29.93 5.52
CA ILE A 416 8.48 -28.52 5.45
C ILE A 416 8.66 -28.06 4.00
N SER A 417 7.54 -27.94 3.28
CA SER A 417 7.51 -27.29 1.97
C SER A 417 6.98 -25.86 2.12
N LEU A 418 7.52 -24.94 1.33
CA LEU A 418 6.98 -23.59 1.20
C LEU A 418 5.69 -23.56 0.36
N SER A 419 5.36 -24.67 -0.31
CA SER A 419 4.33 -24.79 -1.33
C SER A 419 4.55 -23.85 -2.52
N THR A 420 3.80 -24.05 -3.60
CA THR A 420 3.84 -23.14 -4.75
C THR A 420 3.47 -21.71 -4.35
N SER A 421 2.57 -21.57 -3.39
CA SER A 421 2.05 -20.32 -2.86
C SER A 421 3.10 -19.55 -2.03
N GLY A 422 3.80 -20.19 -1.08
CA GLY A 422 4.86 -19.52 -0.32
C GLY A 422 6.07 -19.20 -1.19
N GLY A 423 6.39 -20.04 -2.18
CA GLY A 423 7.41 -19.72 -3.18
C GLY A 423 7.05 -18.50 -4.04
N ALA A 424 5.78 -18.34 -4.44
CA ALA A 424 5.30 -17.17 -5.15
C ALA A 424 5.39 -15.88 -4.31
N LEU A 425 5.13 -15.94 -3.00
CA LEU A 425 5.34 -14.81 -2.08
C LEU A 425 6.82 -14.38 -2.07
N ILE A 426 7.75 -15.34 -1.90
CA ILE A 426 9.19 -15.07 -1.87
C ILE A 426 9.64 -14.44 -3.20
N MET A 427 9.23 -15.02 -4.33
CA MET A 427 9.58 -14.46 -5.63
C MET A 427 8.92 -13.11 -5.88
N GLY A 428 7.71 -12.88 -5.37
CA GLY A 428 7.10 -11.56 -5.29
C GLY A 428 7.99 -10.56 -4.56
N LEU A 429 8.46 -10.88 -3.35
CA LEU A 429 9.36 -10.02 -2.58
C LEU A 429 10.63 -9.67 -3.34
N VAL A 430 11.27 -10.68 -3.95
CA VAL A 430 12.49 -10.51 -4.75
C VAL A 430 12.22 -9.64 -5.97
N PHE A 431 11.15 -9.92 -6.72
CA PHE A 431 10.80 -9.21 -7.95
C PHE A 431 10.37 -7.76 -7.66
N GLY A 432 9.64 -7.54 -6.57
CA GLY A 432 9.32 -6.21 -6.06
C GLY A 432 10.56 -5.44 -5.64
N TRP A 433 11.50 -6.08 -4.95
CA TRP A 433 12.78 -5.47 -4.57
C TRP A 433 13.64 -5.13 -5.80
N ILE A 434 13.74 -6.04 -6.78
CA ILE A 434 14.43 -5.80 -8.05
C ILE A 434 13.80 -4.62 -8.77
N ARG A 435 12.46 -4.55 -8.86
CA ARG A 435 11.73 -3.40 -9.43
C ARG A 435 12.09 -2.10 -8.70
N GLY A 436 12.06 -2.12 -7.36
CA GLY A 436 12.41 -0.95 -6.56
C GLY A 436 13.85 -0.47 -6.81
N LYS A 437 14.76 -1.40 -7.12
CA LYS A 437 16.15 -1.09 -7.47
C LYS A 437 16.33 -0.69 -8.95
N TYR A 438 15.55 -1.27 -9.85
CA TYR A 438 15.61 -1.13 -11.31
C TYR A 438 14.22 -0.84 -11.90
N PRO A 439 13.78 0.42 -11.86
CA PRO A 439 12.40 0.80 -12.21
C PRO A 439 12.03 0.68 -13.70
N THR A 440 12.91 0.17 -14.54
CA THR A 440 12.65 -0.05 -15.98
C THR A 440 12.02 -1.40 -16.31
N TYR A 441 12.08 -2.38 -15.41
CA TYR A 441 11.59 -3.74 -15.67
C TYR A 441 10.49 -4.12 -14.70
N GLY A 442 9.59 -5.03 -15.07
CA GLY A 442 8.61 -5.58 -14.16
C GLY A 442 7.54 -4.58 -13.72
N ASN A 443 7.09 -3.71 -14.63
CA ASN A 443 6.06 -2.73 -14.31
C ASN A 443 4.73 -3.42 -13.97
N VAL A 444 4.18 -3.11 -12.80
CA VAL A 444 2.82 -3.50 -12.40
C VAL A 444 2.11 -2.23 -11.95
N PRO A 445 1.26 -1.62 -12.80
CA PRO A 445 0.54 -0.41 -12.44
C PRO A 445 -0.37 -0.60 -11.23
N PRO A 446 -0.69 0.47 -10.47
CA PRO A 446 -1.49 0.38 -9.25
C PRO A 446 -2.84 -0.33 -9.43
N GLY A 447 -3.53 -0.12 -10.57
CA GLY A 447 -4.80 -0.80 -10.86
C GLY A 447 -4.66 -2.31 -11.05
N ALA A 448 -3.61 -2.75 -11.77
CA ALA A 448 -3.32 -4.17 -11.94
C ALA A 448 -2.84 -4.80 -10.63
N GLN A 449 -2.05 -4.07 -9.85
CA GLN A 449 -1.63 -4.51 -8.53
C GLN A 449 -2.84 -4.68 -7.59
N TRP A 450 -3.78 -3.72 -7.59
CA TRP A 450 -5.02 -3.83 -6.82
C TRP A 450 -5.87 -5.02 -7.28
N PHE A 451 -5.95 -5.27 -8.59
CA PHE A 451 -6.68 -6.41 -9.13
C PHE A 451 -6.05 -7.75 -8.67
N MET A 452 -4.72 -7.88 -8.75
CA MET A 452 -4.05 -9.10 -8.32
C MET A 452 -4.08 -9.29 -6.80
N ASP A 453 -3.86 -8.22 -6.03
CA ASP A 453 -3.81 -8.22 -4.57
C ASP A 453 -5.23 -8.30 -3.97
N THR A 454 -6.02 -7.24 -4.10
CA THR A 454 -7.33 -7.12 -3.46
C THR A 454 -8.39 -7.99 -4.12
N PHE A 455 -8.56 -7.90 -5.45
CA PHE A 455 -9.56 -8.74 -6.13
C PHE A 455 -9.14 -10.22 -6.10
N GLY A 456 -7.86 -10.54 -6.33
CA GLY A 456 -7.35 -11.92 -6.20
C GLY A 456 -7.60 -12.52 -4.82
N LEU A 457 -7.33 -11.78 -3.74
CA LEU A 457 -7.63 -12.21 -2.38
C LEU A 457 -9.15 -12.38 -2.15
N CYS A 458 -9.98 -11.44 -2.59
CA CYS A 458 -11.43 -11.52 -2.46
C CYS A 458 -12.02 -12.72 -3.21
N ALA A 459 -11.55 -13.00 -4.43
CA ALA A 459 -11.96 -14.15 -5.22
C ALA A 459 -11.54 -15.45 -4.54
N PHE A 460 -10.28 -15.55 -4.11
CA PHE A 460 -9.77 -16.70 -3.38
C PHE A 460 -10.57 -16.98 -2.10
N VAL A 461 -10.71 -15.98 -1.21
CA VAL A 461 -11.41 -16.12 0.07
C VAL A 461 -12.91 -16.35 -0.15
N GLY A 462 -13.50 -15.75 -1.17
CA GLY A 462 -14.89 -16.01 -1.55
C GLY A 462 -15.12 -17.45 -1.97
N ILE A 463 -14.22 -18.02 -2.80
CA ILE A 463 -14.27 -19.44 -3.20
C ILE A 463 -14.08 -20.36 -1.99
N VAL A 464 -13.12 -20.04 -1.11
CA VAL A 464 -12.92 -20.77 0.14
C VAL A 464 -14.19 -20.72 1.00
N GLY A 465 -14.83 -19.56 1.11
CA GLY A 465 -16.09 -19.38 1.82
C GLY A 465 -17.21 -20.23 1.21
N ILE A 466 -17.37 -20.21 -0.12
CA ILE A 466 -18.37 -21.03 -0.83
C ILE A 466 -18.19 -22.51 -0.48
N ASN A 467 -16.96 -23.01 -0.58
CA ASN A 467 -16.67 -24.43 -0.32
C ASN A 467 -16.82 -24.81 1.17
N ALA A 468 -16.53 -23.90 2.10
CA ALA A 468 -16.66 -24.15 3.54
C ALA A 468 -18.07 -23.88 4.09
N GLY A 469 -18.89 -23.13 3.37
CA GLY A 469 -20.24 -22.72 3.79
C GLY A 469 -21.14 -23.88 4.25
N PRO A 470 -21.22 -25.01 3.52
CA PRO A 470 -22.01 -26.17 3.94
C PRO A 470 -21.60 -26.74 5.32
N SER A 471 -20.32 -26.61 5.68
CA SER A 471 -19.75 -27.10 6.95
C SER A 471 -19.67 -26.02 8.04
N PHE A 472 -20.23 -24.83 7.82
CA PHE A 472 -20.05 -23.70 8.74
C PHE A 472 -20.70 -23.96 10.12
N SER A 473 -21.92 -24.49 10.15
CA SER A 473 -22.65 -24.73 11.40
C SER A 473 -22.00 -25.83 12.25
N SER A 474 -21.54 -26.91 11.64
CA SER A 474 -20.82 -27.99 12.31
C SER A 474 -19.45 -27.51 12.79
N GLY A 475 -18.71 -26.77 11.96
CA GLY A 475 -17.41 -26.20 12.33
C GLY A 475 -17.50 -25.21 13.49
N LEU A 476 -18.54 -24.36 13.53
CA LEU A 476 -18.76 -23.43 14.65
C LEU A 476 -19.12 -24.18 15.94
N SER A 477 -19.93 -25.24 15.83
CA SER A 477 -20.28 -26.09 16.98
C SER A 477 -19.07 -26.82 17.54
N GLN A 478 -18.15 -27.25 16.66
CA GLN A 478 -16.89 -27.90 17.04
C GLN A 478 -15.92 -26.91 17.71
N ALA A 479 -15.80 -25.70 17.18
CA ALA A 479 -14.93 -24.67 17.74
C ALA A 479 -15.41 -24.19 19.13
N GLY A 480 -16.74 -24.07 19.30
CA GLY A 480 -17.36 -23.63 20.54
C GLY A 480 -17.02 -22.18 20.92
N TRP A 481 -17.49 -21.75 22.11
CA TRP A 481 -17.23 -20.41 22.64
C TRP A 481 -15.75 -20.12 22.93
N GLY A 482 -14.94 -21.18 23.07
CA GLY A 482 -13.50 -21.06 23.30
C GLY A 482 -12.81 -20.24 22.20
N LEU A 483 -13.24 -20.38 20.95
CA LEU A 483 -12.61 -19.71 19.82
C LEU A 483 -12.73 -18.18 19.91
N LEU A 484 -13.85 -17.66 20.44
CA LEU A 484 -14.05 -16.22 20.65
C LEU A 484 -13.15 -15.69 21.76
N VAL A 485 -13.12 -16.38 22.91
CA VAL A 485 -12.34 -15.96 24.08
C VAL A 485 -10.84 -16.05 23.77
N TRP A 486 -10.39 -17.19 23.28
CA TRP A 486 -8.98 -17.43 22.99
C TRP A 486 -8.52 -16.67 21.75
N GLY A 487 -9.40 -16.40 20.78
CA GLY A 487 -9.14 -15.45 19.69
C GLY A 487 -8.88 -14.04 20.19
N ALA A 488 -9.67 -13.55 21.16
CA ALA A 488 -9.43 -12.25 21.78
C ALA A 488 -8.10 -12.22 22.55
N VAL A 489 -7.78 -13.26 23.30
CA VAL A 489 -6.52 -13.36 24.04
C VAL A 489 -5.32 -13.45 23.09
N ALA A 490 -5.41 -14.27 22.03
CA ALA A 490 -4.41 -14.41 20.98
C ALA A 490 -4.18 -13.11 20.20
N THR A 491 -5.18 -12.23 20.14
CA THR A 491 -5.05 -10.89 19.57
C THR A 491 -4.29 -9.96 20.52
N VAL A 492 -4.67 -9.94 21.80
CA VAL A 492 -4.21 -8.91 22.76
C VAL A 492 -2.79 -9.17 23.26
N ILE A 493 -2.41 -10.42 23.53
CA ILE A 493 -1.09 -10.75 24.09
C ILE A 493 0.06 -10.26 23.19
N PRO A 494 0.09 -10.56 21.88
CA PRO A 494 1.16 -10.11 20.99
C PRO A 494 1.27 -8.59 20.93
N LEU A 495 0.13 -7.88 20.95
CA LEU A 495 0.10 -6.42 20.99
C LEU A 495 0.75 -5.88 22.25
N ILE A 496 0.38 -6.41 23.42
CA ILE A 496 0.96 -5.98 24.70
C ILE A 496 2.46 -6.26 24.71
N VAL A 497 2.91 -7.43 24.28
CA VAL A 497 4.35 -7.75 24.23
C VAL A 497 5.08 -6.81 23.27
N GLY A 498 4.52 -6.52 22.09
CA GLY A 498 5.08 -5.55 21.15
C GLY A 498 5.19 -4.15 21.72
N LEU A 499 4.16 -3.69 22.44
CA LEU A 499 4.15 -2.42 23.15
C LEU A 499 5.24 -2.36 24.23
N LEU A 500 5.36 -3.42 25.04
CA LEU A 500 6.36 -3.49 26.11
C LEU A 500 7.79 -3.48 25.54
N VAL A 501 8.06 -4.28 24.51
CA VAL A 501 9.39 -4.35 23.89
C VAL A 501 9.72 -3.03 23.18
N GLY A 502 8.79 -2.48 22.40
CA GLY A 502 9.01 -1.23 21.69
C GLY A 502 9.20 -0.03 22.63
N HIS A 503 8.46 0.02 23.75
CA HIS A 503 8.55 1.11 24.72
C HIS A 503 9.75 0.98 25.66
N PHE A 504 9.97 -0.19 26.29
CA PHE A 504 11.00 -0.34 27.33
C PHE A 504 12.38 -0.71 26.78
N VAL A 505 12.45 -1.50 25.70
CA VAL A 505 13.74 -1.95 25.12
C VAL A 505 14.24 -0.94 24.10
N PHE A 506 13.41 -0.62 23.10
CA PHE A 506 13.81 0.24 21.99
C PHE A 506 13.47 1.73 22.18
N LYS A 507 12.68 2.08 23.20
CA LYS A 507 12.28 3.45 23.52
C LYS A 507 11.70 4.21 22.32
N ILE A 508 10.91 3.52 21.51
CA ILE A 508 10.25 4.10 20.34
C ILE A 508 9.19 5.10 20.83
N ARG A 509 9.17 6.31 20.24
CA ARG A 509 8.19 7.36 20.54
C ARG A 509 6.76 6.83 20.34
N THR A 510 5.86 7.10 21.29
CA THR A 510 4.53 6.50 21.36
C THR A 510 3.73 6.56 20.05
N PRO A 511 3.65 7.70 19.32
CA PRO A 511 2.93 7.74 18.03
C PRO A 511 3.47 6.73 17.01
N ILE A 512 4.80 6.64 16.86
CA ILE A 512 5.46 5.70 15.96
C ILE A 512 5.25 4.27 16.45
N LEU A 513 5.34 4.04 17.77
CA LEU A 513 5.17 2.70 18.36
C LEU A 513 3.77 2.13 18.11
N MET A 514 2.71 2.94 18.22
CA MET A 514 1.35 2.49 17.90
C MET A 514 1.28 2.02 16.44
N GLY A 515 1.87 2.77 15.52
CA GLY A 515 1.98 2.38 14.12
C GLY A 515 2.78 1.09 13.92
N VAL A 516 3.92 0.95 14.62
CA VAL A 516 4.78 -0.26 14.55
C VAL A 516 4.02 -1.51 14.97
N VAL A 517 3.33 -1.46 16.11
CA VAL A 517 2.60 -2.62 16.64
C VAL A 517 1.38 -2.93 15.75
N ALA A 518 0.65 -1.92 15.27
CA ALA A 518 -0.45 -2.11 14.31
C ALA A 518 0.03 -2.75 13.00
N GLY A 519 1.15 -2.27 12.46
CA GLY A 519 1.78 -2.82 11.26
C GLY A 519 2.24 -4.26 11.47
N SER A 520 2.82 -4.56 12.62
CA SER A 520 3.29 -5.92 12.97
C SER A 520 2.16 -6.97 12.92
N GLN A 521 0.94 -6.57 13.29
CA GLN A 521 -0.25 -7.42 13.20
C GLN A 521 -1.02 -7.23 11.89
N THR A 522 -0.49 -6.49 10.91
CA THR A 522 -1.09 -6.33 9.57
C THR A 522 -2.48 -5.67 9.53
N THR A 523 -2.87 -4.92 10.57
CA THR A 523 -4.22 -4.35 10.67
C THR A 523 -4.33 -2.90 10.20
N THR A 524 -4.97 -2.71 9.05
CA THR A 524 -5.24 -1.38 8.47
C THR A 524 -6.30 -0.60 9.25
N ALA A 525 -7.25 -1.29 9.89
CA ALA A 525 -8.28 -0.64 10.72
C ALA A 525 -7.68 0.01 11.97
N ALA A 526 -6.70 -0.64 12.61
CA ALA A 526 -6.06 -0.08 13.79
C ALA A 526 -5.26 1.17 13.46
N ILE A 527 -4.48 1.18 12.36
CA ILE A 527 -3.74 2.39 11.97
C ILE A 527 -4.70 3.54 11.62
N GLY A 528 -5.85 3.26 11.01
CA GLY A 528 -6.90 4.25 10.79
C GLY A 528 -7.41 4.87 12.10
N ALA A 529 -7.77 4.02 13.07
CA ALA A 529 -8.23 4.47 14.39
C ALA A 529 -7.14 5.23 15.17
N ILE A 530 -5.88 4.78 15.09
CA ILE A 530 -4.73 5.45 15.71
C ILE A 530 -4.53 6.84 15.10
N ASN A 531 -4.61 6.98 13.78
CA ASN A 531 -4.45 8.27 13.10
C ASN A 531 -5.59 9.24 13.43
N GLU A 532 -6.81 8.74 13.59
CA GLU A 532 -7.97 9.55 14.02
C GLU A 532 -7.80 10.05 15.46
N GLU A 533 -7.40 9.19 16.40
CA GLU A 533 -7.10 9.59 17.78
C GLU A 533 -5.91 10.55 17.84
N ALA A 534 -4.85 10.27 17.07
CA ALA A 534 -3.65 11.10 17.00
C ALA A 534 -3.88 12.42 16.25
N ARG A 535 -4.99 12.57 15.52
CA ARG A 535 -5.28 13.68 14.59
C ARG A 535 -4.08 13.99 13.69
N SER A 536 -3.39 12.95 13.24
CA SER A 536 -2.09 13.07 12.58
C SER A 536 -1.76 11.80 11.78
N GLN A 537 -0.99 11.95 10.72
CA GLN A 537 -0.44 10.83 9.93
C GLN A 537 0.94 10.36 10.43
N ILE A 538 1.46 10.95 11.50
CA ILE A 538 2.75 10.56 12.09
C ILE A 538 2.81 9.07 12.46
N PRO A 539 1.78 8.45 13.05
CA PRO A 539 1.80 7.01 13.34
C PRO A 539 2.05 6.13 12.11
N THR A 540 1.59 6.55 10.92
CA THR A 540 1.80 5.83 9.66
C THR A 540 3.28 5.65 9.31
N LEU A 541 4.17 6.52 9.79
CA LEU A 541 5.62 6.39 9.60
C LEU A 541 6.17 5.10 10.23
N GLY A 542 5.61 4.67 11.36
CA GLY A 542 5.98 3.42 12.04
C GLY A 542 5.31 2.18 11.46
N TYR A 543 4.27 2.32 10.64
CA TYR A 543 3.44 1.22 10.16
C TYR A 543 4.09 0.41 9.03
N THR A 544 4.68 1.10 8.06
CA THR A 544 5.02 0.51 6.75
C THR A 544 6.03 -0.65 6.81
N ILE A 545 7.12 -0.52 7.58
CA ILE A 545 8.16 -1.55 7.67
C ILE A 545 7.65 -2.79 8.43
N PRO A 546 7.09 -2.65 9.65
CA PRO A 546 6.44 -3.74 10.37
C PRO A 546 5.30 -4.38 9.60
N TYR A 547 4.52 -3.61 8.84
CA TYR A 547 3.47 -4.15 7.97
C TYR A 547 4.03 -5.08 6.89
N ALA A 548 5.13 -4.72 6.25
CA ALA A 548 5.80 -5.61 5.30
C ALA A 548 6.33 -6.87 6.00
N ALA A 549 6.98 -6.73 7.15
CA ALA A 549 7.52 -7.86 7.92
C ALA A 549 6.41 -8.81 8.42
N GLY A 550 5.36 -8.26 9.01
CA GLY A 550 4.19 -9.01 9.49
C GLY A 550 3.49 -9.73 8.34
N ASN A 551 3.35 -9.10 7.18
CA ASN A 551 2.75 -9.77 6.02
C ASN A 551 3.52 -11.01 5.59
N VAL A 552 4.85 -10.97 5.64
CA VAL A 552 5.68 -12.13 5.28
C VAL A 552 5.65 -13.18 6.39
N LEU A 553 5.94 -12.78 7.63
CA LEU A 553 6.10 -13.71 8.75
C LEU A 553 4.79 -14.42 9.09
N LEU A 554 3.69 -13.68 9.24
CA LEU A 554 2.38 -14.26 9.58
C LEU A 554 1.87 -15.20 8.49
N THR A 555 2.15 -14.90 7.21
CA THR A 555 1.80 -15.78 6.09
C THR A 555 2.55 -17.11 6.19
N ILE A 556 3.86 -17.06 6.47
CA ILE A 556 4.68 -18.27 6.67
C ILE A 556 4.22 -19.04 7.92
N TRP A 557 3.80 -18.34 8.98
CA TRP A 557 3.25 -18.98 10.18
C TRP A 557 1.99 -19.81 9.92
N GLY A 558 1.24 -19.53 8.85
CA GLY A 558 0.14 -20.39 8.42
C GLY A 558 0.56 -21.82 8.08
N ALA A 559 1.72 -22.01 7.44
CA ALA A 559 2.26 -23.34 7.17
C ALA A 559 2.88 -23.95 8.44
N ILE A 560 3.54 -23.13 9.25
CA ILE A 560 4.25 -23.61 10.45
C ILE A 560 3.29 -24.05 11.55
N ILE A 561 2.18 -23.34 11.77
CA ILE A 561 1.17 -23.77 12.75
C ILE A 561 0.52 -25.09 12.34
N VAL A 562 0.33 -25.33 11.04
CA VAL A 562 -0.15 -26.61 10.53
C VAL A 562 0.89 -27.71 10.76
N ALA A 563 2.17 -27.44 10.51
CA ALA A 563 3.24 -28.41 10.79
C ALA A 563 3.43 -28.72 12.28
N LEU A 564 3.06 -27.80 13.17
CA LEU A 564 3.10 -28.00 14.62
C LEU A 564 1.91 -28.80 15.16
N LEU A 565 0.75 -28.70 14.51
CA LEU A 565 -0.52 -29.30 14.95
C LEU A 565 -0.94 -30.54 14.15
N GLY A 566 -0.23 -30.83 13.05
CA GLY A 566 -0.61 -31.81 12.03
C GLY A 566 0.25 -33.05 11.99
#